data_AF-A0A918FG71-F1
#
_entry.id   AF-A0A918FG71-F1
#
_cell.length_a   1.000
_cell.length_b   1.000
_cell.length_c   1.000
_cell.angle_alpha   90.00
_cell.angle_beta   90.00
_cell.angle_gamma   90.00
#
_symmetry.space_group_name_H-M   'P 1'
#
loop_
_entity.id
_entity.type
_entity.pdbx_description
1 polymer ?
#
loop_
_entity_poly.entity_id
_entity_poly.type
_entity_poly.pdbx_seq_one_letter_code
_entity_poly.pdbx_strand_id
1 'polypeptide(L)'
;MHDHDYDPGRLASFADVLAGELPGAWSSTYHPPEHKDDLAELGDQVWDMDLVAESLVEHPLEHGAVLTREDGAQLVLLDRHDERDGFLIAAVAPRDVPGEAFRGIREPDGISLSDDPFLSAEAVAGDLLARYDAALAQVRQNATDLSEEPTTTRPSQPERVVLTWQADGSLTTAPASDTAAAVLIANGFVHDQHTDVYRLSGDDTAAQARAVRGAGAQLAAQGIATALQHPSGRFAPTASASAALPPQTRTSTARSR
;
A
#
# COMPACT_ATOMS: atom_id res chain seq x y z
N MET A 1 -16.90 -22.11 35.18
CA MET A 1 -17.52 -20.81 34.86
C MET A 1 -17.26 -19.90 36.04
N HIS A 2 -16.12 -19.22 36.02
CA HIS A 2 -15.90 -18.10 36.93
C HIS A 2 -16.30 -16.87 36.13
N ASP A 3 -17.45 -16.29 36.47
CA ASP A 3 -17.75 -14.90 36.14
C ASP A 3 -16.62 -14.09 36.76
N HIS A 4 -15.68 -13.63 35.94
CA HIS A 4 -14.77 -12.57 36.37
C HIS A 4 -15.65 -11.34 36.42
N ASP A 5 -15.98 -10.89 37.64
CA ASP A 5 -16.59 -9.59 37.86
C ASP A 5 -15.71 -8.56 37.16
N TYR A 6 -16.17 -8.14 35.98
CA TYR A 6 -15.56 -7.15 35.14
C TYR A 6 -15.58 -5.82 35.90
N ASP A 7 -14.43 -5.39 36.40
CA ASP A 7 -14.26 -4.11 37.10
C ASP A 7 -13.75 -3.05 36.10
N PRO A 8 -14.65 -2.28 35.46
CA PRO A 8 -14.23 -1.23 34.52
C PRO A 8 -13.36 -0.15 35.18
N GLY A 9 -13.39 -0.03 36.52
CA GLY A 9 -12.51 0.88 37.26
C GLY A 9 -11.05 0.44 37.27
N ARG A 10 -10.78 -0.87 37.10
CA ARG A 10 -9.42 -1.44 37.11
C ARG A 10 -8.62 -0.97 35.90
N LEU A 11 -9.18 -1.07 34.70
CA LEU A 11 -8.52 -0.67 33.46
C LEU A 11 -8.22 0.83 33.45
N ALA A 12 -9.19 1.67 33.81
CA ALA A 12 -9.00 3.11 33.88
C ALA A 12 -7.92 3.52 34.90
N SER A 13 -7.94 2.92 36.09
CA SER A 13 -6.93 3.19 37.13
C SER A 13 -5.54 2.75 36.70
N PHE A 14 -5.43 1.59 36.04
CA PHE A 14 -4.15 1.09 35.53
C PHE A 14 -3.61 2.01 34.43
N ALA A 15 -4.46 2.44 33.48
CA ALA A 15 -4.09 3.37 32.43
C ALA A 15 -3.60 4.71 32.98
N ASP A 16 -4.26 5.25 34.01
CA ASP A 16 -3.86 6.51 34.64
C ASP A 16 -2.47 6.43 35.29
N VAL A 17 -2.18 5.34 36.00
CA VAL A 17 -0.83 5.12 36.57
C VAL A 17 0.19 4.93 35.45
N LEU A 18 -0.12 4.09 34.46
CA LEU A 18 0.77 3.82 33.34
C LEU A 18 1.13 5.11 32.59
N ALA A 19 0.15 6.00 32.33
CA ALA A 19 0.40 7.28 31.68
C ALA A 19 1.39 8.16 32.47
N GLY A 20 1.31 8.14 33.80
CA GLY A 20 2.21 8.90 34.67
C GLY A 20 3.65 8.37 34.70
N GLU A 21 3.85 7.08 34.43
CA GLU A 21 5.16 6.42 34.50
C GLU A 21 5.87 6.32 33.14
N LEU A 22 5.14 6.43 32.03
CA LEU A 22 5.73 6.41 30.69
C LEU A 22 6.62 7.63 30.42
N PRO A 23 7.71 7.48 29.65
CA PRO A 23 8.56 8.60 29.27
C PRO A 23 7.82 9.59 28.37
N GLY A 24 7.97 10.88 28.67
CA GLY A 24 7.26 11.97 28.02
C GLY A 24 6.00 12.36 28.79
N ALA A 25 5.18 13.25 28.21
CA ALA A 25 3.91 13.65 28.80
C ALA A 25 2.77 12.85 28.15
N TRP A 26 2.24 11.86 28.87
CA TRP A 26 1.10 11.06 28.46
C TRP A 26 -0.14 11.41 29.30
N SER A 27 -1.30 11.42 28.65
CA SER A 27 -2.61 11.52 29.29
C SER A 27 -3.46 10.31 28.94
N SER A 28 -4.26 9.84 29.89
CA SER A 28 -5.18 8.71 29.74
C SER A 28 -6.61 9.20 29.48
N THR A 29 -7.35 8.51 28.61
CA THR A 29 -8.79 8.69 28.40
C THR A 29 -9.45 7.33 28.32
N TYR A 30 -10.39 7.06 29.23
CA TYR A 30 -11.16 5.83 29.24
C TYR A 30 -12.40 5.92 28.33
N HIS A 31 -12.60 4.89 27.51
CA HIS A 31 -13.73 4.72 26.61
C HIS A 31 -14.63 3.60 27.14
N PRO A 32 -15.81 3.93 27.70
CA PRO A 32 -16.73 2.94 28.23
C PRO A 32 -17.57 2.27 27.11
N PRO A 33 -18.24 1.14 27.40
CA PRO A 33 -18.98 0.34 26.41
C PRO A 33 -20.11 1.05 25.68
N GLU A 34 -20.59 2.18 26.19
CA GLU A 34 -21.61 3.01 25.55
C GLU A 34 -21.09 3.70 24.28
N HIS A 35 -19.77 3.89 24.13
CA HIS A 35 -19.14 4.56 22.98
C HIS A 35 -18.78 3.58 21.86
N LYS A 36 -19.75 2.79 21.40
CA LYS A 36 -19.52 1.68 20.46
C LYS A 36 -18.86 2.08 19.15
N ASP A 37 -19.27 3.21 18.58
CA ASP A 37 -18.72 3.68 17.31
C ASP A 37 -17.25 4.10 17.47
N ASP A 38 -16.91 4.77 18.58
CA ASP A 38 -15.54 5.16 18.91
C ASP A 38 -14.66 3.93 19.17
N LEU A 39 -15.19 2.90 19.85
CA LEU A 39 -14.48 1.64 20.11
C LEU A 39 -14.25 0.83 18.83
N ALA A 40 -15.23 0.80 17.93
CA ALA A 40 -15.06 0.16 16.63
C ALA A 40 -13.98 0.87 15.80
N GLU A 41 -14.02 2.20 15.75
CA GLU A 41 -13.00 2.99 15.06
C GLU A 41 -11.61 2.81 15.69
N LEU A 42 -11.53 2.77 17.02
CA LEU A 42 -10.29 2.50 17.74
C LEU A 42 -9.73 1.12 17.41
N GLY A 43 -10.59 0.10 17.34
CA GLY A 43 -10.23 -1.26 16.93
C GLY A 43 -9.60 -1.31 15.53
N ASP A 44 -10.19 -0.59 14.56
CA ASP A 44 -9.68 -0.51 13.19
C ASP A 44 -8.32 0.20 13.08
N GLN A 45 -7.93 0.97 14.09
CA GLN A 45 -6.71 1.78 14.12
C GLN A 45 -5.59 1.15 14.95
N VAL A 46 -5.84 0.02 15.59
CA VAL A 46 -4.80 -0.69 16.31
C VAL A 46 -3.72 -1.11 15.32
N TRP A 47 -2.49 -0.67 15.59
CA TRP A 47 -1.34 -0.91 14.74
C TRP A 47 -0.58 -2.14 15.23
N ASP A 48 -1.22 -3.29 15.03
CA ASP A 48 -0.75 -4.62 15.43
C ASP A 48 -1.22 -5.65 14.40
N MET A 49 -0.38 -6.65 14.10
CA MET A 49 -0.74 -7.78 13.24
C MET A 49 -0.50 -9.15 13.91
N ASP A 50 -0.36 -9.15 15.24
CA ASP A 50 0.00 -10.33 16.03
C ASP A 50 -0.95 -10.48 17.23
N LEU A 51 -0.46 -10.28 18.45
CA LEU A 51 -1.16 -10.60 19.70
C LEU A 51 -2.49 -9.85 19.88
N VAL A 52 -2.51 -8.55 19.58
CA VAL A 52 -3.68 -7.72 19.87
C VAL A 52 -4.72 -7.86 18.78
N ALA A 53 -4.30 -7.97 17.52
CA ALA A 53 -5.16 -8.30 16.40
C ALA A 53 -5.84 -9.67 16.58
N GLU A 54 -5.10 -10.70 17.02
CA GLU A 54 -5.67 -12.01 17.34
C GLU A 54 -6.73 -11.89 18.45
N SER A 55 -6.40 -11.19 19.55
CA SER A 55 -7.35 -10.98 20.66
C SER A 55 -8.63 -10.26 20.20
N LEU A 56 -8.52 -9.25 19.34
CA LEU A 56 -9.68 -8.47 18.86
C LEU A 56 -10.59 -9.26 17.89
N VAL A 57 -10.04 -10.27 17.20
CA VAL A 57 -10.84 -11.18 16.36
C VAL A 57 -11.73 -12.07 17.21
N GLU A 58 -11.20 -12.59 18.32
CA GLU A 58 -11.95 -13.48 19.22
C GLU A 58 -12.84 -12.69 20.19
N HIS A 59 -12.37 -11.53 20.63
CA HIS A 59 -12.97 -10.67 21.64
C HIS A 59 -12.97 -9.22 21.14
N PRO A 60 -14.01 -8.81 20.38
CA PRO A 60 -14.13 -7.44 19.90
C PRO A 60 -14.06 -6.42 21.04
N LEU A 61 -13.51 -5.23 20.77
CA LEU A 61 -13.26 -4.21 21.78
C LEU A 61 -14.56 -3.70 22.43
N GLU A 62 -14.79 -4.04 23.70
CA GLU A 62 -15.99 -3.63 24.46
C GLU A 62 -15.78 -2.35 25.29
N HIS A 63 -14.53 -2.04 25.63
CA HIS A 63 -14.07 -0.83 26.32
C HIS A 63 -12.56 -0.72 26.12
N GLY A 64 -11.96 0.40 26.50
CA GLY A 64 -10.51 0.52 26.53
C GLY A 64 -10.06 1.87 27.07
N ALA A 65 -8.76 2.06 27.20
CA ALA A 65 -8.19 3.37 27.52
C ALA A 65 -7.17 3.75 26.46
N VAL A 66 -7.24 5.00 26.00
CA VAL A 66 -6.28 5.57 25.06
C VAL A 66 -5.31 6.43 25.84
N LEU A 67 -4.03 6.11 25.74
CA LEU A 67 -2.93 6.95 26.21
C LEU A 67 -2.48 7.82 25.05
N THR A 68 -2.53 9.14 25.23
CA THR A 68 -2.09 10.12 24.22
C THR A 68 -0.88 10.87 24.72
N ARG A 69 0.21 10.86 23.94
CA ARG A 69 1.40 11.67 24.16
C ARG A 69 1.20 13.07 23.58
N GLU A 70 1.93 14.06 24.11
CA GLU A 70 1.86 15.45 23.65
C GLU A 70 2.08 15.67 22.14
N ASP A 71 2.81 14.77 21.46
CA ASP A 71 3.07 14.83 20.02
C ASP A 71 1.96 14.17 19.18
N GLY A 72 0.88 13.74 19.83
CA GLY A 72 -0.26 13.05 19.21
C GLY A 72 -0.06 11.54 19.04
N ALA A 73 1.08 10.97 19.47
CA ALA A 73 1.25 9.52 19.48
C ALA A 73 0.27 8.87 20.46
N GLN A 74 -0.28 7.71 20.09
CA GLN A 74 -1.34 7.06 20.84
C GLN A 74 -1.05 5.58 21.08
N LEU A 75 -1.34 5.12 22.30
CA LEU A 75 -1.41 3.71 22.66
C LEU A 75 -2.83 3.39 23.11
N VAL A 76 -3.27 2.15 22.89
CA VAL A 76 -4.54 1.64 23.41
C VAL A 76 -4.27 0.52 24.40
N LEU A 77 -4.93 0.59 25.55
CA LEU A 77 -4.96 -0.43 26.59
C LEU A 77 -6.33 -1.12 26.58
N LEU A 78 -6.33 -2.45 26.58
CA LEU A 78 -7.53 -3.29 26.59
C LEU A 78 -7.36 -4.51 27.49
N ASP A 79 -8.46 -5.10 27.91
CA ASP A 79 -8.46 -6.31 28.74
C ASP A 79 -7.88 -7.51 27.99
N ARG A 80 -7.10 -8.32 28.70
CA ARG A 80 -6.61 -9.60 28.19
C ARG A 80 -7.65 -10.68 28.47
N HIS A 81 -7.99 -11.48 27.45
CA HIS A 81 -9.06 -12.49 27.52
C HIS A 81 -8.57 -13.94 27.51
N ASP A 82 -7.26 -14.20 27.59
CA ASP A 82 -6.73 -15.55 27.69
C ASP A 82 -6.67 -16.06 29.15
N GLU A 83 -6.06 -17.23 29.40
CA GLU A 83 -5.96 -17.82 30.74
C GLU A 83 -5.13 -16.98 31.74
N ARG A 84 -4.52 -15.88 31.30
CA ARG A 84 -3.75 -14.96 32.13
C ARG A 84 -4.52 -13.64 32.24
N ASP A 85 -4.95 -13.33 33.46
CA ASP A 85 -5.48 -12.00 33.77
C ASP A 85 -4.45 -10.91 33.43
N GLY A 86 -4.93 -9.71 33.09
CA GLY A 86 -4.10 -8.54 32.87
C GLY A 86 -4.59 -7.70 31.69
N PHE A 87 -3.67 -6.98 31.06
CA PHE A 87 -3.98 -6.06 29.97
C PHE A 87 -3.10 -6.32 28.75
N LEU A 88 -3.61 -5.94 27.60
CA LEU A 88 -2.85 -5.81 26.36
C LEU A 88 -2.68 -4.32 26.05
N ILE A 89 -1.52 -3.96 25.50
CA ILE A 89 -1.27 -2.61 25.01
C ILE A 89 -0.70 -2.65 23.59
N ALA A 90 -1.20 -1.79 22.73
CA ALA A 90 -0.76 -1.66 21.35
C ALA A 90 -0.62 -0.20 20.93
N ALA A 91 0.17 0.03 19.88
CA ALA A 91 0.23 1.32 19.22
C ALA A 91 -1.06 1.58 18.43
N VAL A 92 -1.43 2.86 18.31
CA VAL A 92 -2.51 3.31 17.42
C VAL A 92 -1.89 4.01 16.21
N ALA A 93 -2.37 3.65 15.02
CA ALA A 93 -1.90 4.23 13.77
C ALA A 93 -2.32 5.72 13.68
N PRO A 94 -1.43 6.63 13.23
CA PRO A 94 -1.80 8.03 13.04
C PRO A 94 -2.88 8.19 11.95
N ARG A 95 -3.89 9.02 12.22
CA ARG A 95 -5.06 9.21 11.32
C ARG A 95 -4.79 10.20 10.18
N ASP A 96 -3.91 11.17 10.40
CA ASP A 96 -3.71 12.31 9.50
C ASP A 96 -2.65 12.05 8.41
N VAL A 97 -2.43 10.79 8.03
CA VAL A 97 -1.46 10.39 7.00
C VAL A 97 -2.12 9.48 5.95
N PRO A 98 -1.71 9.60 4.67
CA PRO A 98 -2.25 8.73 3.63
C PRO A 98 -1.86 7.27 3.85
N GLY A 99 -2.72 6.33 3.45
CA GLY A 99 -2.48 4.89 3.64
C GLY A 99 -1.19 4.40 2.98
N GLU A 100 -0.78 5.03 1.87
CA GLU A 100 0.49 4.75 1.18
C GLU A 100 1.72 5.02 2.06
N ALA A 101 1.62 5.89 3.06
CA ALA A 101 2.70 6.20 3.98
C ALA A 101 3.08 5.00 4.86
N PHE A 102 2.17 4.04 5.06
CA PHE A 102 2.44 2.83 5.84
C PHE A 102 3.17 1.73 5.04
N ARG A 103 3.38 1.93 3.73
CA ARG A 103 3.91 0.88 2.87
C ARG A 103 5.32 0.45 3.27
N GLY A 104 5.49 -0.85 3.52
CA GLY A 104 6.78 -1.46 3.84
C GLY A 104 7.25 -1.19 5.27
N ILE A 105 6.38 -0.63 6.11
CA ILE A 105 6.63 -0.45 7.54
C ILE A 105 6.12 -1.69 8.26
N ARG A 106 6.97 -2.25 9.11
CA ARG A 106 6.56 -3.32 10.02
C ARG A 106 5.75 -2.68 11.16
N GLU A 107 4.60 -3.25 11.44
CA GLU A 107 3.77 -2.88 12.58
C GLU A 107 4.59 -2.98 13.88
N PRO A 108 4.39 -2.06 14.83
CA PRO A 108 5.07 -2.15 16.11
C PRO A 108 4.81 -3.51 16.75
N ASP A 109 3.58 -4.02 16.70
CA ASP A 109 3.08 -5.19 17.43
C ASP A 109 2.97 -4.90 18.94
N GLY A 110 1.80 -5.13 19.51
CA GLY A 110 1.47 -4.93 20.90
C GLY A 110 2.12 -5.96 21.83
N ILE A 111 2.02 -5.70 23.12
CA ILE A 111 2.58 -6.55 24.16
C ILE A 111 1.56 -6.81 25.27
N SER A 112 1.71 -7.95 25.93
CA SER A 112 0.97 -8.22 27.16
C SER A 112 1.62 -7.56 28.36
N LEU A 113 0.82 -6.93 29.21
CA LEU A 113 1.27 -6.30 30.43
C LEU A 113 1.11 -7.22 31.64
N SER A 114 1.87 -6.90 32.68
CA SER A 114 1.71 -7.53 33.99
C SER A 114 0.67 -6.74 34.81
N ASP A 115 0.23 -7.30 35.93
CA ASP A 115 -0.68 -6.60 36.85
C ASP A 115 0.00 -5.42 37.59
N ASP A 116 1.32 -5.29 37.51
CA ASP A 116 2.07 -4.17 38.07
C ASP A 116 2.26 -3.06 37.00
N PRO A 117 1.65 -1.87 37.18
CA PRO A 117 1.75 -0.79 36.21
C PRO A 117 3.18 -0.22 36.09
N PHE A 118 4.01 -0.30 37.13
CA PHE A 118 5.39 0.22 37.10
C PHE A 118 6.31 -0.68 36.26
N LEU A 119 6.25 -1.99 36.48
CA LEU A 119 6.98 -2.96 35.63
C LEU A 119 6.48 -2.94 34.19
N SER A 120 5.16 -2.72 34.02
CA SER A 120 4.56 -2.59 32.69
C SER A 120 5.02 -1.33 31.98
N ALA A 121 5.18 -0.20 32.68
CA ALA A 121 5.75 1.02 32.12
C ALA A 121 7.19 0.81 31.62
N GLU A 122 8.03 0.10 32.38
CA GLU A 122 9.38 -0.25 31.94
C GLU A 122 9.38 -1.10 30.67
N ALA A 123 8.50 -2.10 30.58
CA ALA A 123 8.37 -2.94 29.40
C ALA A 123 7.88 -2.15 28.17
N VAL A 124 6.87 -1.29 28.35
CA VAL A 124 6.36 -0.43 27.28
C VAL A 124 7.43 0.54 26.80
N ALA A 125 8.15 1.18 27.71
CA ALA A 125 9.22 2.12 27.36
C ALA A 125 10.42 1.45 26.69
N GLY A 126 10.81 0.27 27.17
CA GLY A 126 11.99 -0.46 26.69
C GLY A 126 11.79 -1.21 25.37
N ASP A 127 10.55 -1.51 24.99
CA ASP A 127 10.23 -2.31 23.80
C ASP A 127 9.19 -1.64 22.89
N LEU A 128 7.93 -1.54 23.33
CA LEU A 128 6.84 -1.06 22.48
C LEU A 128 7.06 0.37 21.96
N LEU A 129 7.47 1.31 22.83
CA LEU A 129 7.72 2.69 22.42
C LEU A 129 8.89 2.79 21.43
N ALA A 130 9.95 1.99 21.61
CA ALA A 130 11.08 2.01 20.70
C ALA A 130 10.67 1.58 19.27
N ARG A 131 9.85 0.52 19.17
CA ARG A 131 9.30 0.08 17.88
C ARG A 131 8.30 1.07 17.30
N TYR A 132 7.42 1.63 18.15
CA TYR A 132 6.41 2.60 17.73
C TYR A 132 7.02 3.90 17.23
N ASP A 133 8.00 4.48 17.94
CA ASP A 133 8.67 5.71 17.54
C ASP A 133 9.44 5.53 16.22
N ALA A 134 10.07 4.36 16.02
CA ALA A 134 10.73 4.03 14.77
C ALA A 134 9.72 3.94 13.60
N ALA A 135 8.57 3.29 13.83
CA ALA A 135 7.53 3.17 12.82
C ALA A 135 6.89 4.54 12.50
N LEU A 136 6.61 5.37 13.50
CA LEU A 136 6.11 6.74 13.30
C LEU A 136 7.09 7.61 12.53
N ALA A 137 8.38 7.54 12.83
CA ALA A 137 9.41 8.27 12.09
C ALA A 137 9.42 7.86 10.61
N GLN A 138 9.27 6.56 10.33
CA GLN A 138 9.22 6.07 8.96
C GLN A 138 7.93 6.47 8.23
N VAL A 139 6.76 6.43 8.90
CA VAL A 139 5.49 6.92 8.34
C VAL A 139 5.60 8.40 7.99
N ARG A 140 6.14 9.22 8.89
CA ARG A 140 6.33 10.66 8.67
C ARG A 140 7.27 10.93 7.49
N GLN A 141 8.34 10.15 7.36
CA GLN A 141 9.24 10.24 6.21
C GLN A 141 8.51 9.86 4.90
N ASN A 142 7.83 8.72 4.87
CA ASN A 142 7.07 8.29 3.69
C ASN A 142 5.98 9.31 3.32
N ALA A 143 5.27 9.88 4.30
CA ALA A 143 4.26 10.91 4.08
C ALA A 143 4.88 12.22 3.53
N THR A 144 6.07 12.58 4.01
CA THR A 144 6.84 13.70 3.46
C THR A 144 7.21 13.43 2.02
N ASP A 145 7.75 12.24 1.71
CA ASP A 145 8.11 11.87 0.34
C ASP A 145 6.89 11.85 -0.60
N LEU A 146 5.71 11.44 -0.11
CA LEU A 146 4.45 11.48 -0.84
C LEU A 146 3.89 12.90 -1.03
N SER A 147 4.17 13.82 -0.10
CA SER A 147 3.73 15.21 -0.17
C SER A 147 4.69 16.07 -0.99
N GLU A 148 5.97 15.73 -0.95
CA GLU A 148 7.07 16.30 -1.73
C GLU A 148 7.17 15.65 -3.11
N GLU A 149 6.33 14.65 -3.45
CA GLU A 149 6.13 14.22 -4.84
C GLU A 149 5.80 15.49 -5.63
N PRO A 150 6.77 16.03 -6.40
CA PRO A 150 6.54 17.27 -7.05
C PRO A 150 5.53 16.94 -8.15
N THR A 151 4.56 17.84 -8.36
CA THR A 151 4.04 18.04 -9.71
C THR A 151 5.20 18.61 -10.56
N THR A 152 6.23 17.81 -10.79
CA THR A 152 7.36 17.91 -11.73
C THR A 152 8.45 16.87 -11.39
N THR A 153 8.58 15.87 -12.26
CA THR A 153 9.83 15.12 -12.52
C THR A 153 10.23 14.04 -11.49
N ARG A 154 9.48 12.92 -11.55
CA ARG A 154 10.02 11.54 -11.50
C ARG A 154 11.45 11.52 -12.10
N PRO A 155 12.45 10.83 -11.49
CA PRO A 155 13.80 10.76 -12.06
C PRO A 155 13.68 10.45 -13.55
N SER A 156 14.21 11.36 -14.38
CA SER A 156 14.01 11.43 -15.82
C SER A 156 13.86 10.02 -16.37
N GLN A 157 12.61 9.58 -16.61
CA GLN A 157 12.45 8.42 -17.48
C GLN A 157 13.19 8.82 -18.75
N PRO A 158 14.13 7.99 -19.24
CA PRO A 158 14.82 8.32 -20.48
C PRO A 158 13.74 8.69 -21.46
N GLU A 159 13.85 9.91 -22.00
CA GLU A 159 12.86 10.49 -22.90
C GLU A 159 12.45 9.39 -23.88
N ARG A 160 11.15 9.11 -24.02
CA ARG A 160 10.70 7.92 -24.76
C ARG A 160 9.86 8.33 -25.95
N VAL A 161 10.33 7.93 -27.14
CA VAL A 161 9.56 8.02 -28.38
C VAL A 161 8.83 6.71 -28.60
N VAL A 162 7.49 6.75 -28.60
CA VAL A 162 6.64 5.59 -28.90
C VAL A 162 6.19 5.68 -30.35
N LEU A 163 6.64 4.73 -31.17
CA LEU A 163 6.23 4.55 -32.56
C LEU A 163 5.00 3.64 -32.58
N THR A 164 3.85 4.16 -33.01
CA THR A 164 2.60 3.39 -33.06
C THR A 164 2.25 3.02 -34.49
N TRP A 165 2.12 1.72 -34.76
CA TRP A 165 1.62 1.22 -36.05
C TRP A 165 0.20 1.71 -36.29
N GLN A 166 -0.07 2.11 -37.51
CA GLN A 166 -1.39 2.51 -37.96
C GLN A 166 -2.01 1.41 -38.82
N ALA A 167 -3.33 1.43 -38.99
CA ALA A 167 -4.05 0.44 -39.78
C ALA A 167 -3.65 0.44 -41.27
N ASP A 168 -3.11 1.56 -41.76
CA ASP A 168 -2.58 1.73 -43.12
C ASP A 168 -1.13 1.23 -43.28
N GLY A 169 -0.53 0.66 -42.24
CA GLY A 169 0.87 0.20 -42.23
C GLY A 169 1.90 1.30 -42.00
N SER A 170 1.48 2.55 -41.83
CA SER A 170 2.37 3.65 -41.43
C SER A 170 2.70 3.60 -39.93
N LEU A 171 3.76 4.31 -39.53
CA LEU A 171 4.12 4.52 -38.13
C LEU A 171 3.92 5.98 -37.78
N THR A 172 3.24 6.25 -36.67
CA THR A 172 3.05 7.61 -36.15
C THR A 172 3.61 7.75 -34.75
N THR A 173 4.15 8.93 -34.44
CA THR A 173 4.61 9.28 -33.11
C THR A 173 4.41 10.77 -32.84
N ALA A 174 4.09 11.14 -31.61
CA ALA A 174 4.15 12.53 -31.16
C ALA A 174 5.57 12.80 -30.64
N PRO A 175 6.19 13.95 -30.97
CA PRO A 175 7.54 14.25 -30.51
C PRO A 175 7.56 14.42 -28.99
N ALA A 176 8.56 13.86 -28.33
CA ALA A 176 8.79 14.09 -26.90
C ALA A 176 9.65 15.35 -26.63
N SER A 177 10.42 15.80 -27.65
CA SER A 177 11.24 17.02 -27.63
C SER A 177 11.61 17.48 -29.05
N ASP A 178 12.15 18.69 -29.17
CA ASP A 178 12.73 19.20 -30.42
C ASP A 178 13.91 18.34 -30.93
N THR A 179 14.66 17.72 -30.01
CA THR A 179 15.75 16.80 -30.36
C THR A 179 15.21 15.52 -30.98
N ALA A 180 14.15 14.94 -30.41
CA ALA A 180 13.48 13.78 -30.99
C ALA A 180 12.86 14.11 -32.36
N ALA A 181 12.22 15.27 -32.49
CA ALA A 181 11.66 15.76 -33.76
C ALA A 181 12.72 15.84 -34.87
N ALA A 182 13.88 16.42 -34.58
CA ALA A 182 14.98 16.54 -35.55
C ALA A 182 15.47 15.16 -36.04
N VAL A 183 15.60 14.19 -35.13
CA VAL A 183 16.00 12.81 -35.47
C VAL A 183 14.93 12.11 -36.31
N LEU A 184 13.65 12.28 -35.98
CA LEU A 184 12.54 11.71 -36.75
C LEU A 184 12.53 12.25 -38.19
N ILE A 185 12.66 13.57 -38.37
CA ILE A 185 12.71 14.20 -39.70
C ILE A 185 13.91 13.69 -40.50
N ALA A 186 15.09 13.62 -39.89
CA ALA A 186 16.31 13.14 -40.55
C ALA A 186 16.21 11.68 -41.03
N ASN A 187 15.36 10.88 -40.40
CA ASN A 187 15.13 9.48 -40.76
C ASN A 187 13.86 9.27 -41.61
N GLY A 188 13.30 10.33 -42.20
CA GLY A 188 12.22 10.24 -43.19
C GLY A 188 10.81 10.27 -42.63
N PHE A 189 10.62 10.65 -41.36
CA PHE A 189 9.30 10.95 -40.83
C PHE A 189 8.85 12.35 -41.31
N VAL A 190 7.61 12.45 -41.76
CA VAL A 190 6.99 13.72 -42.18
C VAL A 190 6.12 14.24 -41.05
N HIS A 191 6.30 15.53 -40.70
CA HIS A 191 5.48 16.21 -39.71
C HIS A 191 4.12 16.58 -40.31
N ASP A 192 3.04 16.11 -39.68
CA ASP A 192 1.69 16.56 -39.97
C ASP A 192 1.34 17.74 -39.06
N GLN A 193 1.37 18.95 -39.61
CA GLN A 193 1.09 20.19 -38.87
C GLN A 193 -0.33 20.28 -38.32
N HIS A 194 -1.28 19.47 -38.84
CA HIS A 194 -2.66 19.50 -38.38
C HIS A 194 -2.85 18.67 -37.10
N THR A 195 -2.14 17.56 -36.98
CA THR A 195 -2.27 16.61 -35.87
C THR A 195 -1.06 16.61 -34.93
N ASP A 196 -0.02 17.35 -35.27
CA ASP A 196 1.26 17.45 -34.57
C ASP A 196 1.95 16.09 -34.33
N VAL A 197 1.82 15.19 -35.31
CA VAL A 197 2.47 13.87 -35.29
C VAL A 197 3.44 13.70 -36.44
N TYR A 198 4.49 12.93 -36.20
CA TYR A 198 5.45 12.49 -37.19
C TYR A 198 5.03 11.14 -37.76
N ARG A 199 4.88 11.08 -39.08
CA ARG A 199 4.44 9.88 -39.80
C ARG A 199 5.53 9.35 -40.71
N LEU A 200 5.77 8.04 -40.64
CA LEU A 200 6.62 7.30 -41.57
C LEU A 200 5.74 6.36 -42.40
N SER A 201 5.77 6.51 -43.74
CA SER A 201 4.97 5.69 -44.65
C SER A 201 5.34 4.20 -44.56
N GLY A 202 4.34 3.34 -44.77
CA GLY A 202 4.48 1.89 -44.90
C GLY A 202 4.62 1.39 -46.34
N ASP A 203 4.65 2.26 -47.34
CA ASP A 203 4.61 1.89 -48.77
C ASP A 203 5.80 1.02 -49.20
N ASP A 204 6.97 1.20 -48.57
CA ASP A 204 8.14 0.34 -48.73
C ASP A 204 8.59 -0.14 -47.34
N THR A 205 8.26 -1.39 -47.03
CA THR A 205 8.56 -2.02 -45.74
C THR A 205 10.07 -2.15 -45.48
N ALA A 206 10.90 -2.28 -46.51
CA ALA A 206 12.35 -2.36 -46.36
C ALA A 206 12.96 -0.99 -46.06
N ALA A 207 12.47 0.07 -46.72
CA ALA A 207 12.82 1.45 -46.42
C ALA A 207 12.33 1.85 -45.02
N GLN A 208 11.10 1.52 -44.67
CA GLN A 208 10.50 1.77 -43.36
C GLN A 208 11.32 1.10 -42.24
N ALA A 209 11.66 -0.18 -42.39
CA ALA A 209 12.47 -0.89 -41.40
C ALA A 209 13.88 -0.30 -41.24
N ARG A 210 14.48 0.22 -42.33
CA ARG A 210 15.77 0.93 -42.28
C ARG A 210 15.65 2.25 -41.53
N ALA A 211 14.61 3.04 -41.84
CA ALA A 211 14.31 4.31 -41.17
C ALA A 211 14.08 4.13 -39.67
N VAL A 212 13.29 3.14 -39.26
CA VAL A 212 13.03 2.84 -37.84
C VAL A 212 14.32 2.45 -37.10
N ARG A 213 15.17 1.60 -37.70
CA ARG A 213 16.46 1.23 -37.09
C ARG A 213 17.41 2.43 -36.98
N GLY A 214 17.47 3.27 -38.01
CA GLY A 214 18.29 4.50 -38.02
C GLY A 214 17.84 5.48 -36.93
N ALA A 215 16.53 5.75 -36.87
CA ALA A 215 15.94 6.61 -35.85
C ALA A 215 16.18 6.05 -34.44
N GLY A 216 15.96 4.75 -34.22
CA GLY A 216 16.19 4.11 -32.92
C GLY A 216 17.63 4.21 -32.44
N ALA A 217 18.61 4.00 -33.33
CA ALA A 217 20.02 4.12 -32.99
C ALA A 217 20.42 5.57 -32.64
N GLN A 218 19.92 6.55 -33.38
CA GLN A 218 20.21 7.97 -33.14
C GLN A 218 19.52 8.50 -31.87
N LEU A 219 18.27 8.10 -31.63
CA LEU A 219 17.55 8.44 -30.39
C LEU A 219 18.26 7.82 -29.17
N ALA A 220 18.66 6.55 -29.26
CA ALA A 220 19.40 5.89 -28.18
C ALA A 220 20.75 6.57 -27.86
N ALA A 221 21.45 7.09 -28.89
CA ALA A 221 22.69 7.85 -28.71
C ALA A 221 22.47 9.19 -27.98
N GLN A 222 21.25 9.74 -28.00
CA GLN A 222 20.84 10.93 -27.25
C GLN A 222 20.23 10.58 -25.88
N GLY A 223 20.27 9.31 -25.46
CA GLY A 223 19.64 8.85 -24.22
C GLY A 223 18.11 8.72 -24.29
N ILE A 224 17.54 8.77 -25.50
CA ILE A 224 16.10 8.70 -25.76
C ILE A 224 15.73 7.24 -26.08
N ALA A 225 14.88 6.63 -25.26
CA ALA A 225 14.38 5.27 -25.48
C ALA A 225 13.36 5.23 -26.62
N THR A 226 13.38 4.18 -27.45
CA THR A 226 12.35 3.95 -28.47
C THR A 226 11.52 2.72 -28.15
N ALA A 227 10.20 2.85 -28.20
CA ALA A 227 9.27 1.73 -28.10
C ALA A 227 8.41 1.63 -29.37
N LEU A 228 8.09 0.41 -29.78
CA LEU A 228 7.20 0.15 -30.91
C LEU A 228 5.91 -0.45 -30.36
N GLN A 229 4.77 0.13 -30.71
CA GLN A 229 3.45 -0.28 -30.25
C GLN A 229 2.56 -0.59 -31.46
N HIS A 230 1.78 -1.66 -31.37
CA HIS A 230 0.68 -1.90 -32.28
C HIS A 230 -0.58 -1.21 -31.75
N PRO A 231 -1.46 -0.68 -32.63
CA PRO A 231 -2.71 -0.13 -32.17
C PRO A 231 -3.45 -1.27 -31.49
N SER A 232 -3.88 -1.07 -30.24
CA SER A 232 -4.60 -2.08 -29.49
C SER A 232 -6.00 -2.24 -30.09
N GLY A 233 -6.08 -2.90 -31.23
CA GLY A 233 -7.30 -3.46 -31.78
C GLY A 233 -7.70 -4.64 -30.91
N ARG A 234 -8.39 -4.36 -29.80
CA ARG A 234 -9.15 -5.37 -29.08
C ARG A 234 -10.30 -5.80 -30.00
N PHE A 235 -10.02 -6.69 -30.95
CA PHE A 235 -11.07 -7.57 -31.45
C PHE A 235 -11.45 -8.45 -30.26
N ALA A 236 -12.61 -8.18 -29.66
CA ALA A 236 -13.22 -9.17 -28.79
C ALA A 236 -13.32 -10.47 -29.61
N PRO A 237 -12.77 -11.60 -29.15
CA PRO A 237 -13.09 -12.85 -29.78
C PRO A 237 -14.60 -13.03 -29.64
N THR A 238 -15.33 -12.94 -30.76
CA THR A 238 -16.68 -13.48 -30.82
C THR A 238 -16.56 -14.93 -30.38
N ALA A 239 -17.13 -15.22 -29.22
CA ALA A 239 -17.23 -16.57 -28.70
C ALA A 239 -17.96 -17.42 -29.74
N SER A 240 -17.20 -18.17 -30.53
CA SER A 240 -17.74 -19.36 -31.19
C SER A 240 -18.19 -20.27 -30.08
N ALA A 241 -19.51 -20.43 -29.95
CA ALA A 241 -20.12 -21.41 -29.07
C ALA A 241 -19.56 -22.79 -29.43
N SER A 242 -18.64 -23.29 -28.60
CA SER A 242 -18.20 -24.67 -28.69
C SER A 242 -19.32 -25.55 -28.14
N ALA A 243 -19.92 -26.32 -29.03
CA ALA A 243 -20.95 -27.30 -28.74
C ALA A 243 -20.53 -28.23 -27.58
N ALA A 244 -21.46 -28.43 -26.65
CA ALA A 244 -21.32 -29.34 -25.53
C ALA A 244 -21.15 -30.79 -26.03
N LEU A 245 -20.15 -31.50 -25.49
CA LEU A 245 -20.06 -32.96 -25.53
C LEU A 245 -20.51 -33.53 -24.18
N PRO A 246 -21.29 -34.61 -24.15
CA PRO A 246 -21.91 -35.13 -22.94
C PRO A 246 -20.91 -35.82 -21.98
N PRO A 247 -21.22 -35.88 -20.68
CA PRO A 247 -20.32 -36.43 -19.67
C PRO A 247 -20.18 -37.95 -19.78
N GLN A 248 -18.94 -38.43 -19.85
CA GLN A 248 -18.61 -39.84 -19.72
C GLN A 248 -18.44 -40.20 -18.24
N THR A 249 -19.33 -41.09 -17.77
CA THR A 249 -19.30 -41.71 -16.45
C THR A 249 -18.07 -42.63 -16.33
N ARG A 250 -17.14 -42.28 -15.44
CA ARG A 250 -16.05 -43.17 -15.04
C ARG A 250 -16.51 -44.08 -13.89
N THR A 251 -16.75 -45.34 -14.22
CA THR A 251 -16.98 -46.43 -13.27
C THR A 251 -15.66 -46.80 -12.61
N SER A 252 -15.56 -46.62 -11.29
CA SER A 252 -14.45 -47.11 -10.48
C SER A 252 -14.72 -48.57 -10.08
N THR A 253 -13.91 -49.49 -10.60
CA THR A 253 -13.87 -50.89 -10.18
C THR A 253 -12.93 -51.03 -8.99
N ALA A 254 -13.47 -51.08 -7.78
CA ALA A 254 -12.75 -51.52 -6.60
C ALA A 254 -12.94 -53.04 -6.41
N ARG A 255 -11.82 -53.77 -6.49
CA ARG A 255 -11.68 -55.20 -6.19
C ARG A 255 -11.03 -55.33 -4.81
N SER A 256 -11.69 -56.00 -3.86
CA SER A 256 -11.14 -56.73 -2.69
C SER A 256 -12.34 -57.42 -2.02
N ARG A 257 -12.46 -58.75 -2.11
CA ARG A 257 -11.94 -59.79 -1.22
C ARG A 257 -12.62 -59.82 0.15
#